data_AF-A0A3C0SXZ5-F1
#
_entry.id   AF-A0A3C0SXZ5-F1
#
_cell.length_a   1.000
_cell.length_b   1.000
_cell.length_c   1.000
_cell.angle_alpha   90.00
_cell.angle_beta   90.00
_cell.angle_gamma   90.00
#
_symmetry.space_group_name_H-M   'P 1'
#
loop_
_entity.id
_entity.type
_entity.pdbx_description
1 polymer ?
#
loop_
_entity_poly.entity_id
_entity_poly.type
_entity_poly.pdbx_seq_one_letter_code
_entity_poly.pdbx_strand_id
1 'polypeptide(L)' 'MVWNKKDISSDKVRELSSRFGIDLLPASIFVRRGITDFERLKFFLEDDLQYLHSPFYFAEMEDIVDRIRLAASEGEKVK' A
#
# COMPACT_ATOMS: atom_id res chain seq x y z
N MET A 1 6.13 26.55 6.15
CA MET A 1 6.10 25.15 5.68
C MET A 1 7.03 25.05 4.48
N VAL A 2 8.10 24.26 4.55
CA VAL A 2 9.03 24.07 3.41
C VAL A 2 8.61 22.82 2.66
N TRP A 3 8.19 22.96 1.41
CA TRP A 3 7.86 21.83 0.55
C TRP A 3 9.14 21.24 -0.03
N ASN A 4 9.44 19.97 0.27
CA ASN A 4 10.59 19.26 -0.27
C ASN A 4 10.15 18.22 -1.31
N LYS A 5 10.38 18.54 -2.59
CA LYS A 5 10.11 17.65 -3.72
C LYS A 5 11.43 17.07 -4.22
N LYS A 6 11.80 15.87 -3.77
CA LYS A 6 13.04 15.17 -4.17
C LYS A 6 13.17 14.99 -5.68
N ASP A 7 14.29 15.31 -6.29
CA ASP A 7 14.47 15.04 -7.72
C ASP A 7 14.49 13.53 -8.02
N ILE A 8 13.97 13.16 -9.19
CA ILE A 8 13.90 11.76 -9.67
C ILE A 8 14.31 11.71 -11.14
N SER A 9 14.89 10.58 -11.56
CA SER A 9 15.24 10.36 -12.97
C SER A 9 13.99 10.12 -13.82
N SER A 10 13.84 10.90 -14.90
CA SER A 10 12.77 10.70 -15.90
C SER A 10 12.87 9.36 -16.60
N ASP A 11 14.09 8.83 -16.76
CA ASP A 11 14.31 7.55 -17.44
C ASP A 11 13.81 6.40 -16.58
N LYS A 12 14.05 6.45 -15.27
CA LYS A 12 13.47 5.48 -14.32
C LYS A 12 11.94 5.52 -14.31
N VAL A 13 11.33 6.69 -14.46
CA VAL A 13 9.87 6.83 -14.54
C VAL A 13 9.34 6.18 -15.83
N ARG A 14 9.98 6.44 -16.97
CA ARG A 14 9.61 5.82 -18.26
C ARG A 14 9.81 4.31 -18.23
N GLU A 15 10.93 3.84 -17.70
CA GLU A 15 11.22 2.41 -17.52
C GLU A 15 10.13 1.73 -16.70
N LEU A 16 9.77 2.30 -15.54
CA LEU A 16 8.74 1.73 -14.68
C LEU A 16 7.35 1.73 -15.35
N SER A 17 7.00 2.82 -16.01
CA SER A 17 5.74 2.95 -16.76
C SER A 17 5.62 1.89 -17.86
N SER A 18 6.65 1.75 -18.70
CA SER A 18 6.65 0.75 -19.78
C SER A 18 6.70 -0.68 -19.25
N ARG A 19 7.46 -0.94 -18.18
CA ARG A 19 7.62 -2.29 -17.62
C ARG A 19 6.35 -2.81 -16.95
N PHE A 20 5.62 -1.95 -16.24
CA PHE A 20 4.45 -2.35 -15.45
C PHE A 20 3.12 -1.91 -16.08
N GLY A 21 3.13 -1.27 -17.24
CA GLY A 21 1.92 -0.85 -17.95
C GLY A 21 1.12 0.24 -17.22
N ILE A 22 1.78 1.05 -16.39
CA ILE A 22 1.15 2.11 -15.59
C ILE A 22 1.43 3.50 -16.17
N ASP A 23 0.57 4.46 -15.89
CA ASP A 23 0.75 5.85 -16.31
C ASP A 23 2.01 6.49 -15.67
N LEU A 24 2.53 7.53 -16.33
CA LEU A 24 3.72 8.26 -15.88
C LEU A 24 3.53 8.91 -14.49
N LEU A 25 2.31 9.30 -14.14
CA LEU A 25 2.02 9.93 -12.85
C LEU A 25 2.20 8.92 -11.69
N PRO A 26 1.49 7.78 -11.63
CA PRO A 26 1.76 6.70 -10.68
C PRO A 26 3.23 6.26 -10.66
N ALA A 27 3.84 6.06 -11.83
CA ALA A 27 5.25 5.69 -11.93
C ALA A 27 6.17 6.72 -11.24
N SER A 28 5.91 8.01 -11.43
CA SER A 28 6.67 9.09 -10.79
C SER A 28 6.54 9.10 -9.26
N ILE A 29 5.38 8.69 -8.73
CA ILE A 29 5.14 8.57 -7.28
C ILE A 29 5.94 7.40 -6.72
N PHE A 30 5.92 6.25 -7.38
CA PHE A 30 6.65 5.05 -6.98
C PHE A 30 8.16 5.27 -6.97
N VAL A 31 8.72 5.84 -8.06
CA VAL A 31 10.15 6.18 -8.14
C VAL A 31 10.55 7.14 -7.02
N ARG A 32 9.73 8.15 -6.73
CA ARG A 32 9.99 9.13 -5.67
C ARG A 32 9.93 8.53 -4.26
N ARG A 33 9.14 7.47 -4.07
CA ARG A 33 9.06 6.70 -2.82
C ARG A 33 10.12 5.60 -2.72
N GLY A 34 10.93 5.40 -3.76
CA GLY A 34 11.92 4.32 -3.81
C GLY A 34 11.31 2.93 -3.93
N ILE A 35 10.07 2.84 -4.43
CA ILE A 35 9.37 1.60 -4.72
C ILE A 35 9.52 1.35 -6.23
N THR A 36 10.52 0.57 -6.63
CA THR A 36 10.81 0.32 -8.06
C THR A 36 11.00 -1.16 -8.37
N ASP A 37 11.00 -2.00 -7.35
CA ASP A 37 11.09 -3.44 -7.48
C ASP A 37 9.70 -4.08 -7.66
N PHE A 38 9.67 -5.18 -8.41
CA PHE A 38 8.46 -5.94 -8.69
C PHE A 38 7.80 -6.46 -7.41
N GLU A 39 8.59 -6.95 -6.46
CA GLU A 39 8.11 -7.56 -5.22
C GLU A 39 7.31 -6.59 -4.35
N ARG A 40 7.64 -5.30 -4.35
CA ARG A 40 6.84 -4.29 -3.67
C ARG A 40 5.69 -3.78 -4.51
N LEU A 41 5.89 -3.62 -5.82
CA LEU A 41 4.85 -3.07 -6.71
C LEU A 41 3.61 -3.95 -6.81
N LYS A 42 3.75 -5.28 -6.70
CA LYS A 42 2.59 -6.19 -6.68
C LYS A 42 1.57 -5.84 -5.59
N PHE A 43 2.02 -5.32 -4.45
CA PHE A 43 1.13 -4.90 -3.36
C PHE A 43 0.31 -3.62 -3.65
N PHE A 44 0.60 -2.94 -4.76
CA PHE A 44 -0.09 -1.71 -5.17
C PHE A 44 -0.84 -1.84 -6.49
N LEU A 45 -0.40 -2.76 -7.36
CA LEU A 45 -0.89 -2.86 -8.74
C LEU A 45 -1.79 -4.08 -8.98
N GLU A 46 -1.71 -5.10 -8.13
CA GLU A 46 -2.51 -6.32 -8.26
C GLU A 46 -3.82 -6.21 -7.49
N ASP A 47 -4.90 -6.76 -8.06
CA ASP A 47 -6.23 -6.81 -7.43
C ASP A 47 -6.45 -8.06 -6.55
N ASP A 48 -5.51 -9.00 -6.56
CA ASP A 48 -5.62 -10.23 -5.76
C ASP A 48 -5.42 -9.92 -4.26
N LEU A 49 -6.33 -10.45 -3.43
CA LEU A 49 -6.28 -10.33 -1.97
C LEU A 49 -4.96 -10.82 -1.36
N GLN A 50 -4.25 -11.74 -2.02
CA GLN A 50 -2.93 -12.22 -1.60
C GLN A 50 -1.86 -11.13 -1.60
N TYR A 51 -2.06 -10.07 -2.39
CA TYR A 51 -1.16 -8.93 -2.47
C TYR A 51 -1.63 -7.73 -1.63
N LEU A 52 -2.57 -7.93 -0.71
CA LEU A 52 -2.86 -6.92 0.30
C LEU A 52 -1.82 -6.96 1.42
N HIS A 53 -1.42 -5.78 1.91
CA HIS A 53 -0.66 -5.70 3.15
C HIS A 53 -1.48 -6.26 4.31
N SER A 54 -0.81 -6.99 5.22
CA SER A 54 -1.47 -7.51 6.41
C SER A 54 -2.10 -6.36 7.21
N PRO A 55 -3.41 -6.41 7.52
CA PRO A 55 -4.04 -5.43 8.40
C PRO A 55 -3.38 -5.40 9.79
N PHE A 56 -2.70 -6.48 10.21
CA PHE A 56 -2.01 -6.55 11.50
C PHE A 56 -0.77 -5.65 11.62
N TYR A 57 -0.43 -4.89 10.57
CA TYR A 57 0.55 -3.80 10.69
C TYR A 57 -0.03 -2.54 11.33
N PHE A 58 -1.35 -2.40 11.47
CA PHE A 58 -1.95 -1.35 12.29
C PHE A 58 -1.75 -1.67 13.77
N ALA A 59 -1.33 -0.67 14.55
CA ALA A 59 -0.94 -0.83 15.94
C ALA A 59 -2.00 -1.51 16.82
N GLU A 60 -3.29 -1.25 16.56
CA GLU A 60 -4.41 -1.74 17.38
C GLU A 60 -5.19 -2.87 16.68
N MET A 61 -4.71 -3.41 15.55
CA MET A 61 -5.49 -4.38 14.77
C MET A 61 -5.80 -5.64 15.58
N GLU A 62 -4.85 -6.13 16.36
CA GLU A 62 -5.02 -7.33 17.19
C GLU A 62 -6.12 -7.10 18.24
N ASP A 63 -6.02 -6.01 19.01
CA ASP A 63 -7.01 -5.62 20.02
C ASP A 63 -8.42 -5.44 19.42
N ILE A 64 -8.51 -4.84 18.23
CA ILE A 64 -9.78 -4.64 17.52
C ILE A 64 -10.40 -5.99 17.13
N VAL A 65 -9.60 -6.91 16.58
CA VAL A 65 -10.08 -8.25 16.20
C VAL A 65 -10.59 -9.00 17.42
N ASP A 66 -9.87 -8.95 18.54
CA ASP A 66 -10.26 -9.62 19.77
C ASP A 66 -11.53 -9.02 20.37
N ARG A 67 -11.67 -7.69 20.36
CA ARG A 67 -12.89 -7.01 20.81
C ARG A 67 -14.12 -7.42 20.00
N ILE A 68 -13.98 -7.50 18.67
CA ILE A 68 -15.06 -7.91 17.77
C ILE A 68 -15.45 -9.37 18.02
N ARG A 69 -14.47 -10.26 18.19
CA ARG A 69 -14.71 -11.68 18.52
C ARG A 69 -15.42 -11.84 19.87
N LEU A 70 -15.00 -11.08 20.88
CA LEU A 70 -15.65 -11.06 22.18
C LEU A 70 -17.12 -10.63 22.08
N ALA A 71 -17.40 -9.50 21.42
CA ALA A 71 -18.75 -9.02 21.19
C ALA A 71 -19.65 -10.07 20.52
N ALA A 72 -19.13 -10.74 19.50
CA ALA A 72 -19.84 -11.81 18.81
C ALA A 72 -20.15 -12.99 19.75
N SER A 73 -19.22 -13.37 20.62
CA SER A 73 -19.40 -14.49 21.57
C SER A 73 -20.40 -14.16 22.69
N GLU A 74 -20.50 -12.89 23.09
CA GLU A 74 -21.39 -12.41 24.15
C GLU A 74 -22.75 -11.93 23.62
N GLY A 75 -22.95 -11.95 22.30
CA GLY A 75 -24.17 -11.45 21.66
C GLY A 75 -24.33 -9.93 21.78
N GLU A 76 -23.23 -9.21 22.00
CA GLU A 76 -23.23 -7.76 22.06
C GLU A 76 -23.52 -7.14 20.69
N LYS A 77 -24.21 -6.00 20.69
CA LYS A 77 -24.41 -5.23 19.47
C LYS A 77 -23.17 -4.39 19.16
N VAL A 78 -22.41 -4.78 18.14
CA VAL A 78 -21.36 -3.94 17.53
C VAL A 78 -22.04 -2.77 16.80
N LYS A 79 -21.65 -1.53 17.11
CA LYS A 79 -22.17 -0.31 16.50
C LYS A 79 -21.10 0.37 15.65
#